data_AF-I3ZNT6-F1
#
_entry.id   AF-I3ZNT6-F1
#
_cell.length_a   1.000
_cell.length_b   1.000
_cell.length_c   1.000
_cell.angle_alpha   90.00
_cell.angle_beta   90.00
_cell.angle_gamma   90.00
#
_symmetry.space_group_name_H-M   'P 1'
#
loop_
_entity.id
_entity.type
_entity.pdbx_description
1 polymer ?
#
loop_
_entity_poly.entity_id
_entity_poly.type
_entity_poly.pdbx_seq_one_letter_code
_entity_poly.pdbx_strand_id
1 'polypeptide(L)'
;MINAIMLGCIFMKTSQAHRRAETLIFSKHAVIALRHGRLCFMLRVGDLRKSMIISATIHMQVVRKTTSPEGEVVPLHQVDIPMENGVGGNSIFLVAPLIIYHVIDANSPLYDLGPSDLHHHQ
;
A
#
# COMPACT_ATOMS: atom_id res chain seq x y z
N MET A 1 -0.44 -37.97 -23.29
CA MET A 1 0.12 -36.61 -23.45
C MET A 1 -0.91 -35.52 -23.15
N ILE A 2 -2.04 -35.44 -23.89
CA ILE A 2 -3.07 -34.39 -23.71
C ILE A 2 -3.64 -34.36 -22.28
N ASN A 3 -3.92 -35.51 -21.67
CA ASN A 3 -4.44 -35.58 -20.30
C ASN A 3 -3.48 -34.94 -19.26
N ALA A 4 -2.18 -35.19 -19.40
CA ALA A 4 -1.16 -34.63 -18.50
C ALA A 4 -1.06 -33.11 -18.65
N ILE A 5 -1.16 -32.60 -19.88
CA ILE A 5 -1.15 -31.16 -20.17
C ILE A 5 -2.40 -30.50 -19.55
N MET A 6 -3.60 -31.06 -19.79
CA MET A 6 -4.84 -30.52 -19.25
C MET A 6 -4.85 -30.52 -17.72
N LEU A 7 -4.43 -31.62 -17.10
CA LEU A 7 -4.33 -31.70 -15.64
C LEU A 7 -3.33 -30.68 -15.09
N GLY A 8 -2.18 -30.50 -15.75
CA GLY A 8 -1.19 -29.48 -15.39
C GLY A 8 -1.75 -28.06 -15.46
N CYS A 9 -2.46 -27.71 -16.54
CA CYS A 9 -3.09 -26.39 -16.68
C CYS A 9 -4.17 -26.13 -15.62
N ILE A 10 -5.00 -27.14 -15.33
CA ILE A 10 -6.05 -27.02 -14.31
C ILE A 10 -5.43 -26.86 -12.91
N PHE A 11 -4.46 -27.72 -12.57
CA PHE A 11 -3.76 -27.64 -11.29
C PHE A 11 -3.07 -26.28 -11.09
N MET A 12 -2.39 -25.77 -12.12
CA MET A 12 -1.78 -24.45 -12.08
C MET A 12 -2.84 -23.36 -11.84
N LYS A 13 -4.00 -23.44 -12.49
CA LYS A 13 -5.09 -22.47 -12.30
C LYS A 13 -5.71 -22.53 -10.90
N THR A 14 -5.90 -23.71 -10.33
CA THR A 14 -6.47 -23.87 -8.98
C THR A 14 -5.48 -23.53 -7.86
N SER A 15 -4.18 -23.72 -8.10
CA SER A 15 -3.11 -23.42 -7.15
C SER A 15 -2.74 -21.94 -7.11
N GLN A 16 -3.23 -21.12 -8.05
CA GLN A 16 -2.99 -19.69 -8.03
C GLN A 16 -3.56 -19.05 -6.76
N ALA A 17 -2.69 -18.32 -6.06
CA ALA A 17 -3.02 -17.64 -4.83
C ALA A 17 -3.88 -16.36 -5.02
N HIS A 18 -4.50 -16.14 -6.18
CA HIS A 18 -5.34 -14.95 -6.44
C HIS A 18 -6.43 -14.77 -5.37
N ARG A 19 -6.96 -15.88 -4.84
CA ARG A 19 -7.94 -15.88 -3.75
C ARG A 19 -7.41 -15.35 -2.40
N ARG A 20 -6.07 -15.23 -2.21
CA ARG A 20 -5.49 -14.61 -1.00
C ARG A 20 -5.66 -13.09 -1.03
N ALA A 21 -5.57 -12.45 -2.20
CA ALA A 21 -5.77 -11.00 -2.31
C ALA A 21 -7.20 -10.59 -1.90
N GLU A 22 -8.19 -11.47 -2.13
CA GLU A 22 -9.59 -11.26 -1.75
C GLU A 22 -9.81 -11.20 -0.22
N THR A 23 -8.88 -11.73 0.58
CA THR A 23 -8.98 -11.73 2.04
C THR A 23 -8.09 -10.69 2.72
N LEU A 24 -7.26 -10.00 1.93
CA LEU A 24 -6.53 -8.82 2.36
C LEU A 24 -7.42 -7.59 2.23
N ILE A 25 -7.66 -6.92 3.34
CA ILE A 25 -8.54 -5.76 3.39
C ILE A 25 -7.78 -4.52 3.87
N PHE A 26 -8.17 -3.38 3.31
CA PHE A 26 -7.70 -2.06 3.71
C PHE A 26 -8.82 -1.28 4.39
N SER A 27 -8.48 -0.34 5.26
CA SER A 27 -9.47 0.60 5.79
C SER A 27 -10.08 1.41 4.64
N LYS A 28 -11.39 1.65 4.73
CA LYS A 28 -12.12 2.47 3.76
C LYS A 28 -11.58 3.89 3.64
N HIS A 29 -11.04 4.43 4.73
CA HIS A 29 -10.45 5.76 4.78
C HIS A 29 -9.03 5.68 5.32
N ALA A 30 -8.15 6.51 4.75
CA ALA A 30 -6.88 6.86 5.35
C ALA A 30 -7.06 8.15 6.16
N VAL A 31 -6.21 8.36 7.16
CA VAL A 31 -6.29 9.53 8.04
C VAL A 31 -4.92 10.17 8.19
N ILE A 32 -4.91 11.49 8.37
CA ILE A 32 -3.72 12.25 8.72
C ILE A 32 -3.91 12.76 10.15
N ALA A 33 -2.96 12.46 11.04
CA ALA A 33 -2.97 12.99 12.40
C ALA A 33 -1.57 13.09 12.99
N LEU A 34 -1.44 13.84 14.08
CA LEU A 34 -0.20 13.91 14.85
C LEU A 34 0.02 12.61 15.63
N ARG A 35 1.23 12.05 15.52
CA ARG A 35 1.70 10.90 16.27
C ARG A 35 3.13 11.18 16.75
N HIS A 36 3.33 11.17 18.07
CA HIS A 36 4.62 11.55 18.69
C HIS A 36 5.16 12.91 18.21
N GLY A 37 4.27 13.90 18.01
CA GLY A 37 4.64 15.23 17.54
C GLY A 37 4.94 15.35 16.04
N ARG A 38 4.83 14.26 15.27
CA ARG A 38 5.01 14.27 13.81
C ARG A 38 3.69 14.03 13.10
N LEU A 39 3.47 14.71 11.98
CA LEU A 39 2.30 14.49 11.15
C LEU A 39 2.46 13.16 10.40
N CYS A 40 1.47 12.28 10.46
CA CYS A 40 1.54 10.96 9.85
C CYS A 40 0.30 10.68 9.00
N PHE A 41 0.53 10.22 7.76
CA PHE A 41 -0.50 9.61 6.91
C PHE A 41 -0.64 8.13 7.27
N MET A 42 -1.85 7.69 7.56
CA MET A 42 -2.11 6.37 8.15
C MET A 42 -3.25 5.64 7.46
N LEU A 43 -3.09 4.33 7.29
CA LEU A 43 -4.16 3.43 6.85
C LEU A 43 -4.06 2.09 7.59
N ARG A 44 -5.16 1.36 7.66
CA ARG A 44 -5.19 0.03 8.31
C ARG A 44 -5.23 -1.06 7.26
N VAL A 45 -4.51 -2.14 7.52
CA VAL A 45 -4.53 -3.37 6.72
C VAL A 45 -4.87 -4.56 7.62
N GLY A 46 -5.55 -5.57 7.09
CA GLY A 46 -5.88 -6.81 7.80
C GLY A 46 -5.96 -8.00 6.86
N ASP A 47 -5.72 -9.21 7.40
CA ASP A 47 -5.99 -10.49 6.73
C ASP A 47 -7.17 -11.18 7.44
N LEU A 48 -8.20 -11.53 6.69
CA LEU A 48 -9.38 -12.23 7.21
C LEU A 48 -9.14 -13.73 7.43
N ARG A 49 -8.03 -14.29 6.91
CA ARG A 49 -7.68 -15.70 7.10
C ARG A 49 -6.95 -15.92 8.41
N LYS A 50 -7.12 -17.12 8.98
CA LYS A 50 -6.30 -17.60 10.10
C LYS A 50 -4.86 -17.94 9.69
N SER A 51 -4.64 -18.27 8.43
CA SER A 51 -3.32 -18.62 7.90
C SER A 51 -2.47 -17.37 7.70
N MET A 52 -1.28 -17.33 8.26
CA MET A 52 -0.36 -16.19 8.11
C MET A 52 0.12 -15.99 6.66
N ILE A 53 0.47 -14.76 6.33
CA ILE A 53 1.28 -14.41 5.15
C ILE A 53 2.73 -14.34 5.61
N ILE A 54 3.58 -15.18 5.04
CA ILE A 54 5.01 -15.21 5.36
C ILE A 54 5.70 -14.14 4.52
N SER A 55 6.60 -13.37 5.13
CA SER A 55 7.38 -12.31 4.48
C SER A 55 6.51 -11.24 3.80
N ALA A 56 5.44 -10.81 4.48
CA ALA A 56 4.58 -9.75 3.98
C ALA A 56 5.35 -8.42 3.90
N THR A 57 5.32 -7.79 2.72
CA THR A 57 5.89 -6.46 2.48
C THR A 57 4.80 -5.52 1.99
N ILE A 58 4.92 -4.24 2.32
CA ILE A 58 4.01 -3.20 1.82
C ILE A 58 4.81 -2.11 1.13
N HIS A 59 4.37 -1.76 -0.07
CA HIS A 59 4.87 -0.62 -0.83
C HIS A 59 3.74 0.38 -0.99
N MET A 60 4.06 1.67 -0.88
CA MET A 60 3.10 2.74 -1.06
C MET A 60 3.71 3.83 -1.91
N GLN A 61 2.89 4.35 -2.82
CA GLN A 61 3.26 5.35 -3.79
C GLN A 61 2.24 6.47 -3.76
N VAL A 62 2.74 7.70 -3.87
CA VAL A 62 1.91 8.85 -4.22
C VAL A 62 1.87 8.94 -5.74
N VAL A 63 0.68 8.84 -6.30
CA VAL A 63 0.45 9.03 -7.74
C VAL A 63 -0.11 10.42 -7.97
N ARG A 64 0.65 11.27 -8.66
CA ARG A 64 0.22 12.64 -8.98
C ARG A 64 0.68 13.06 -10.37
N LYS A 65 -0.02 14.01 -10.96
CA LYS A 65 0.49 14.72 -12.13
C LYS A 65 1.66 15.60 -11.69
N THR A 66 2.81 15.50 -12.34
CA THR A 66 4.00 16.30 -12.04
C THR A 66 4.49 16.97 -13.31
N THR A 67 4.88 18.24 -13.23
CA THR A 67 5.59 18.94 -14.31
C THR A 67 7.03 19.15 -13.87
N SER A 68 7.99 18.69 -14.66
CA SER A 68 9.41 18.89 -14.38
C SER A 68 9.81 20.36 -14.58
N PRO A 69 10.93 20.82 -13.98
CA PRO A 69 11.44 22.17 -14.19
C PRO A 69 11.71 22.51 -15.67
N GLU A 70 12.01 21.51 -16.49
CA GLU A 70 12.26 21.61 -17.93
C GLU A 70 10.96 21.70 -18.75
N GLY A 71 9.80 21.59 -18.10
CA GLY A 71 8.48 21.68 -18.72
C GLY A 71 7.89 20.34 -19.16
N GLU A 72 8.52 19.21 -18.84
CA GLU A 72 7.96 17.89 -19.14
C GLU A 72 6.77 17.59 -18.22
N VAL A 73 5.63 17.19 -18.79
CA VAL A 73 4.44 16.84 -18.01
C VAL A 73 4.31 15.32 -17.91
N VAL A 74 4.39 14.80 -16.70
CA VAL A 74 4.18 13.38 -16.37
C VAL A 74 2.77 13.20 -15.80
N PRO A 75 1.83 12.55 -16.52
CA PRO A 75 0.43 12.44 -16.09
C PRO A 75 0.24 11.58 -14.83
N LEU A 76 1.02 10.51 -14.70
CA LEU A 76 0.95 9.54 -13.59
C LEU A 76 2.35 9.34 -13.01
N HIS A 77 2.87 10.37 -12.36
CA HIS A 77 4.15 10.27 -11.67
C HIS A 77 3.94 9.50 -10.36
N GLN A 78 4.61 8.35 -10.24
CA GLN A 78 4.56 7.48 -9.08
C GLN A 78 5.81 7.71 -8.23
N VAL A 79 5.61 8.20 -7.01
CA VAL A 79 6.70 8.48 -6.06
C VAL A 79 6.55 7.54 -4.88
N ASP A 80 7.53 6.64 -4.70
CA ASP A 80 7.58 5.75 -3.53
C ASP A 80 7.67 6.57 -2.24
N ILE A 81 6.90 6.18 -1.23
CA ILE A 81 6.99 6.77 0.11
C ILE A 81 7.34 5.72 1.16
N PRO A 82 8.38 5.98 1.99
CA PRO A 82 8.83 5.02 2.99
C PRO A 82 7.78 4.86 4.09
N MET A 83 7.49 3.62 4.45
CA MET A 83 6.66 3.35 5.62
C MET A 83 7.50 3.33 6.88
N GLU A 84 6.95 3.87 7.96
CA GLU A 84 7.52 3.68 9.28
C GLU A 84 6.79 2.54 10.00
N ASN A 85 7.52 1.47 10.30
CA ASN A 85 7.06 0.37 11.14
C ASN A 85 8.09 0.11 12.24
N GLY A 86 7.67 -0.54 13.32
CA GLY A 86 8.53 -0.78 14.49
C GLY A 86 9.72 -1.72 14.27
N VAL A 87 9.86 -2.31 13.06
CA VAL A 87 10.91 -3.29 12.72
C VAL A 87 11.91 -2.72 11.69
N GLY A 88 11.63 -1.56 11.10
CA GLY A 88 12.43 -0.97 10.03
C GLY A 88 12.10 -1.56 8.65
N GLY A 89 12.05 -0.70 7.63
CA GLY A 89 11.77 -1.08 6.25
C GLY A 89 10.29 -1.34 5.97
N ASN A 90 9.98 -2.09 4.91
CA ASN A 90 8.62 -2.29 4.40
C ASN A 90 7.95 -3.59 4.87
N SER A 91 8.64 -4.38 5.69
CA SER A 91 8.21 -5.72 6.11
C SER A 91 7.26 -5.65 7.30
N ILE A 92 6.15 -6.40 7.25
CA ILE A 92 5.16 -6.42 8.34
C ILE A 92 4.84 -7.84 8.80
N PHE A 93 4.38 -7.96 10.05
CA PHE A 93 3.89 -9.20 10.62
C PHE A 93 2.37 -9.14 10.84
N LEU A 94 1.60 -9.53 9.81
CA LEU A 94 0.14 -9.34 9.76
C LEU A 94 -0.62 -10.51 10.40
N VAL A 95 -0.69 -10.54 11.73
CA VAL A 95 -1.53 -11.51 12.49
C VAL A 95 -2.83 -10.88 12.99
N ALA A 96 -2.80 -9.59 13.30
CA ALA A 96 -3.96 -8.77 13.66
C ALA A 96 -3.99 -7.55 12.73
N PRO A 97 -5.13 -6.84 12.61
CA PRO A 97 -5.17 -5.61 11.84
C PRO A 97 -4.12 -4.60 12.30
N LEU A 98 -3.28 -4.12 11.37
CA LEU A 98 -2.17 -3.20 11.64
C LEU A 98 -2.44 -1.84 11.03
N ILE A 99 -2.07 -0.78 11.75
CA ILE A 99 -1.98 0.57 11.19
C ILE A 99 -0.57 0.74 10.65
N ILE A 100 -0.48 0.95 9.35
CA ILE A 100 0.75 1.37 8.68
C ILE A 100 0.71 2.87 8.48
N TYR A 101 1.87 3.51 8.51
CA TYR A 101 1.93 4.95 8.39
C TYR A 101 3.21 5.43 7.73
N HIS A 102 3.11 6.62 7.15
CA HIS A 102 4.22 7.39 6.60
C HIS A 102 4.30 8.71 7.36
N VAL A 103 5.51 9.07 7.78
CA VAL A 103 5.77 10.39 8.38
C VAL A 103 5.83 11.42 7.28
N ILE A 104 5.04 12.47 7.42
CA ILE A 104 5.07 13.63 6.54
C ILE A 104 6.13 14.59 7.10
N ASP A 105 7.39 14.37 6.68
CA ASP A 105 8.51 15.27 6.92
C ASP A 105 8.82 16.11 5.68
N ALA A 106 9.85 16.96 5.74
CA ALA A 106 10.25 17.84 4.64
C ALA A 106 10.67 17.10 3.35
N ASN A 107 10.96 15.80 3.41
CA ASN A 107 11.30 14.97 2.25
C ASN A 107 10.07 14.22 1.71
N SER A 108 8.93 14.27 2.41
CA SER A 108 7.71 13.64 1.98
C SER A 108 7.09 14.37 0.78
N PRO A 109 6.61 13.66 -0.25
CA PRO A 109 5.85 14.27 -1.35
C PRO A 109 4.50 14.83 -0.90
N LEU A 110 4.08 14.58 0.34
CA LEU A 110 2.87 15.10 0.96
C LEU A 110 3.12 16.36 1.83
N TYR A 111 4.37 16.84 1.94
CA TYR A 111 4.75 17.90 2.87
C TYR A 111 4.00 19.23 2.63
N ASP A 112 3.84 19.61 1.37
CA ASP A 112 3.23 20.89 0.98
C ASP A 112 1.69 20.82 0.89
N LEU A 113 1.07 19.68 1.20
CA LEU A 113 -0.40 19.54 1.13
C LEU A 113 -1.07 20.08 2.39
N GLY A 114 -1.95 21.06 2.20
CA GLY A 114 -2.83 21.56 3.25
C GLY A 114 -4.14 20.77 3.35
N PRO A 115 -4.86 20.86 4.48
CA PRO A 115 -6.19 20.27 4.62
C PRO A 115 -7.19 20.78 3.56
N SER A 116 -7.04 22.03 3.14
CA SER A 116 -7.90 22.66 2.12
C SER A 116 -7.73 22.05 0.73
N ASP A 117 -6.56 21.47 0.44
CA ASP A 117 -6.26 20.83 -0.86
C ASP A 117 -6.84 19.42 -0.94
N LEU A 118 -7.22 18.84 0.20
CA LEU A 118 -7.79 17.49 0.31
C LEU A 118 -9.32 17.54 0.23
N HIS A 119 -9.84 17.69 -0.97
CA HIS A 119 -11.29 17.63 -1.20
C HIS A 119 -11.82 16.19 -1.10
N HIS A 120 -12.89 16.00 -0.32
CA HIS A 120 -13.66 14.76 -0.33
C HIS A 120 -14.54 14.74 -1.58
N HIS A 121 -14.12 14.00 -2.61
CA HIS A 121 -15.07 13.61 -3.66
C HIS A 121 -15.98 12.53 -3.08
N GLN A 122 -17.23 12.90 -2.77
CA GLN A 122 -18.30 11.95 -2.43
C GLN A 122 -18.83 11.23 -3.67
#